data_AF-A0A6A4UZM7-F1
#
_entry.id   AF-A0A6A4UZM7-F1
#
_cell.length_a   1.000
_cell.length_b   1.000
_cell.length_c   1.000
_cell.angle_alpha   90.00
_cell.angle_beta   90.00
_cell.angle_gamma   90.00
#
_symmetry.space_group_name_H-M   'P 1'
#
loop_
_entity.id
_entity.type
_entity.pdbx_description
1 polymer ?
#
loop_
_entity_poly.entity_id
_entity_poly.type
_entity_poly.pdbx_seq_one_letter_code
_entity_poly.pdbx_strand_id
1 'polypeptide(L)'
;MSEVQAVAWDTLLLKNKLTVYPLTYYTRRPQVEVLGLTGLVRFDTTGVRSHFSLDVVTLLDEGLVPLGRWTPEGFSASGADNRTRVVPSIKNQNLTVTTLLVRN
;
A
#
# COMPACT_ATOMS: atom_id res chain seq x y z
N MET A 1 -42.92 60.85 13.51
CA MET A 1 -42.56 59.44 13.22
C MET A 1 -41.06 59.41 12.96
N SER A 2 -40.29 58.78 13.85
CA SER A 2 -38.82 58.67 13.73
C SER A 2 -38.45 57.49 12.84
N GLU A 3 -37.58 57.74 11.87
CA GLU A 3 -37.02 56.73 10.97
C GLU A 3 -36.00 55.88 11.74
N VAL A 4 -36.24 54.57 11.81
CA VAL A 4 -35.27 53.61 12.35
C VAL A 4 -34.28 53.29 11.22
N GLN A 5 -33.08 53.86 11.27
CA GLN A 5 -32.03 53.51 10.33
C GLN A 5 -31.60 52.05 10.52
N ALA A 6 -31.77 51.23 9.48
CA ALA A 6 -31.20 49.90 9.40
C ALA A 6 -29.67 50.00 9.33
N VAL A 7 -29.00 49.54 10.38
CA VAL A 7 -27.53 49.44 10.39
C VAL A 7 -27.13 48.24 9.53
N ALA A 8 -26.42 48.50 8.44
CA ALA A 8 -25.96 47.47 7.52
C ALA A 8 -24.93 46.53 8.21
N TRP A 9 -25.08 45.22 8.00
CA TRP A 9 -24.31 44.17 8.71
C TRP A 9 -22.79 44.24 8.45
N ASP A 10 -22.38 44.83 7.33
CA ASP A 10 -20.99 45.15 6.98
C ASP A 10 -20.34 46.11 7.98
N THR A 11 -21.10 47.07 8.51
CA THR A 11 -20.60 48.05 9.50
C THR A 11 -20.32 47.43 10.86
N LEU A 12 -20.96 46.30 11.22
CA LEU A 12 -20.69 45.56 12.46
C LEU A 12 -19.43 44.69 12.35
N LEU A 13 -19.14 44.17 11.15
CA LEU A 13 -17.96 43.34 10.89
C LEU A 13 -16.67 44.15 11.01
N LEU A 14 -16.66 45.42 10.54
CA LEU A 14 -15.51 46.31 10.67
C LEU A 14 -15.27 46.76 12.12
N LYS A 15 -16.34 46.96 12.90
CA LYS A 15 -16.27 47.49 14.28
C LYS A 15 -15.72 46.47 15.28
N ASN A 16 -15.95 45.17 15.08
CA ASN A 16 -15.54 44.14 16.03
C ASN A 16 -14.27 43.36 15.67
N LYS A 17 -13.57 43.70 14.57
CA LYS A 17 -12.38 42.94 14.10
C LYS A 17 -12.59 41.41 14.07
N LEU A 18 -13.82 40.95 13.85
CA LEU A 18 -14.10 39.53 13.76
C LEU A 18 -13.67 39.04 12.38
N THR A 19 -12.56 38.31 12.33
CA THR A 19 -12.09 37.68 11.10
C THR A 19 -12.98 36.48 10.82
N VAL A 20 -13.89 36.62 9.85
CA VAL A 20 -14.69 35.50 9.35
C VAL A 20 -13.79 34.67 8.44
N TYR A 21 -13.24 33.57 8.96
CA TYR A 21 -12.54 32.60 8.13
C TYR A 21 -13.57 31.87 7.25
N PRO A 22 -13.40 31.82 5.92
CA PRO A 22 -14.28 31.05 5.06
C PRO A 22 -14.21 29.57 5.45
N LEU A 23 -15.35 28.88 5.50
CA LEU A 23 -15.47 27.45 5.84
C LEU A 23 -14.87 26.51 4.77
N THR A 24 -14.04 27.02 3.86
CA THR A 24 -13.44 26.25 2.75
C THR A 24 -12.21 25.43 3.18
N TYR A 25 -11.83 25.44 4.46
CA TYR A 25 -10.66 24.72 4.98
C TYR A 25 -10.93 23.30 5.50
N TYR A 26 -12.17 22.83 5.46
CA TYR A 26 -12.51 21.42 5.69
C TYR A 26 -12.72 20.80 4.31
N THR A 27 -11.90 19.94 3.72
CA THR A 27 -11.41 18.67 4.26
C THR A 27 -10.44 18.10 3.22
N ARG A 28 -9.15 18.47 3.26
CA ARG A 28 -8.11 17.63 2.63
C ARG A 28 -7.46 16.87 3.77
N ARG A 29 -7.93 15.65 4.05
CA ARG A 29 -7.19 14.78 4.96
C ARG A 29 -5.84 14.53 4.28
N PRO A 30 -4.71 14.99 4.85
CA PRO A 30 -3.43 14.68 4.27
C PRO A 30 -3.31 13.16 4.23
N GLN A 31 -3.01 12.60 3.05
CA GLN A 31 -2.68 11.19 2.97
C GLN A 31 -1.44 10.98 3.83
N VAL A 32 -1.59 10.15 4.87
CA VAL A 32 -0.50 9.87 5.81
C VAL A 32 0.42 8.85 5.14
N GLU A 33 1.67 9.23 4.94
CA GLU A 33 2.73 8.36 4.46
C GLU A 33 3.83 8.29 5.52
N VAL A 34 4.16 7.09 5.98
CA VAL A 34 5.18 6.85 7.01
C VAL A 34 6.10 5.73 6.55
N LEU A 35 7.40 5.89 6.77
CA LEU A 35 8.36 4.79 6.62
C LEU A 35 8.40 3.99 7.93
N GLY A 36 8.03 2.72 7.86
CA GLY A 36 8.05 1.79 9.01
C GLY A 36 8.82 0.49 8.70
N LEU A 37 8.70 -0.50 9.58
CA LEU A 37 9.40 -1.80 9.45
C LEU A 37 9.05 -2.54 8.14
N THR A 38 7.85 -2.32 7.63
CA THR A 38 7.35 -2.94 6.39
C THR A 38 7.51 -2.02 5.17
N GLY A 39 8.43 -1.06 5.22
CA GLY A 39 8.60 -0.03 4.18
C GLY A 39 7.52 1.06 4.25
N LEU A 40 7.13 1.57 3.07
CA LEU A 40 6.13 2.62 2.96
C LEU A 40 4.76 2.15 3.48
N VAL A 41 4.23 2.88 4.44
CA VAL A 41 2.89 2.70 5.00
C VAL A 41 2.02 3.84 4.49
N ARG A 42 1.06 3.50 3.63
CA ARG A 42 0.02 4.40 3.15
C ARG A 42 -1.29 3.65 2.96
N PHE A 43 -2.40 4.37 3.05
CA PHE A 43 -3.75 3.83 2.94
C PHE A 43 -4.50 4.48 1.76
N ASP A 44 -5.39 3.74 1.12
CA ASP A 44 -6.32 4.31 0.14
C ASP A 44 -7.46 5.09 0.82
N THR A 45 -8.39 5.60 0.00
CA THR A 45 -9.53 6.40 0.46
C THR A 45 -10.51 5.64 1.35
N THR A 46 -10.45 4.31 1.36
CA THR A 46 -11.27 3.44 2.21
C THR A 46 -10.56 3.04 3.51
N GLY A 47 -9.29 3.43 3.67
CA GLY A 47 -8.48 3.07 4.84
C GLY A 47 -7.80 1.71 4.71
N VAL A 48 -7.76 1.10 3.52
CA VAL A 48 -7.07 -0.17 3.27
C VAL A 48 -5.62 0.09 2.87
N ARG A 49 -4.70 -0.73 3.40
CA ARG A 49 -3.30 -0.69 2.99
C ARG A 49 -3.14 -1.41 1.66
N SER A 50 -3.31 -0.69 0.55
CA SER A 50 -3.26 -1.24 -0.82
C SER A 50 -1.93 -1.03 -1.53
N HIS A 51 -1.01 -0.24 -0.97
CA HIS A 51 0.32 -0.02 -1.55
C HIS A 51 1.41 -0.50 -0.62
N PHE A 52 1.77 -1.77 -0.79
CA PHE A 52 2.85 -2.43 -0.07
C PHE A 52 3.58 -3.40 -1.00
N SER A 53 4.78 -3.80 -0.61
CA SER A 53 5.53 -4.85 -1.29
C SER A 53 5.74 -6.01 -0.33
N LEU A 54 5.79 -7.23 -0.85
CA LEU A 54 6.06 -8.44 -0.11
C LEU A 54 7.35 -9.05 -0.61
N ASP A 55 8.28 -9.33 0.30
CA ASP A 55 9.45 -10.13 -0.03
C ASP A 55 9.04 -11.60 -0.02
N VAL A 56 9.16 -12.26 -1.16
CA VAL A 56 8.85 -13.68 -1.34
C VAL A 56 10.13 -14.45 -1.02
N VAL A 57 10.03 -15.43 -0.13
CA VAL A 57 11.15 -16.27 0.30
C VAL A 57 10.84 -17.74 0.02
N THR A 58 11.87 -18.54 -0.18
CA THR A 58 11.78 -19.99 -0.30
C THR A 58 12.67 -20.66 0.72
N LEU A 59 12.34 -21.88 1.10
CA LEU A 59 13.19 -22.72 1.95
C LEU A 59 14.06 -23.61 1.07
N LEU A 60 15.37 -23.58 1.32
CA LEU A 60 16.38 -24.48 0.75
C LEU A 60 17.12 -25.20 1.88
N ASP A 61 18.02 -26.11 1.54
CA ASP A 61 18.81 -26.87 2.52
C ASP A 61 19.65 -25.94 3.43
N GLU A 62 20.10 -24.82 2.89
CA GLU A 62 20.83 -23.75 3.58
C GLU A 62 19.95 -22.80 4.42
N GLY A 63 18.63 -22.90 4.33
CA GLY A 63 17.66 -22.07 5.05
C GLY A 63 16.78 -21.21 4.16
N LEU A 64 16.26 -20.11 4.72
CA LEU A 64 15.37 -19.19 4.00
C LEU A 64 16.16 -18.28 3.06
N VAL A 65 15.82 -18.33 1.78
CA VAL A 65 16.49 -17.59 0.70
C VAL A 65 15.46 -16.70 -0.02
N PRO A 66 15.79 -15.43 -0.33
CA PRO A 66 14.90 -14.55 -1.08
C PRO A 66 14.64 -15.08 -2.49
N LEU A 67 13.36 -15.22 -2.83
CA LEU A 67 12.89 -15.61 -4.16
C LEU A 67 12.64 -14.39 -5.05
N GLY A 68 12.21 -13.28 -4.46
CA GLY A 68 11.89 -12.06 -5.20
C GLY A 68 11.00 -11.14 -4.41
N ARG A 69 10.41 -10.17 -5.10
CA ARG A 69 9.50 -9.19 -4.51
C ARG A 69 8.20 -9.16 -5.30
N TRP A 70 7.08 -9.24 -4.57
CA TRP A 70 5.76 -9.04 -5.10
C TRP A 70 5.27 -7.63 -4.78
N THR A 71 4.67 -6.98 -5.77
CA THR A 71 3.95 -5.72 -5.65
C THR A 71 2.55 -5.89 -6.24
N PRO A 72 1.63 -4.91 -6.10
CA PRO A 72 0.33 -4.99 -6.76
C PRO A 72 0.43 -5.15 -8.29
N GLU A 73 1.54 -4.76 -8.89
CA GLU A 73 1.85 -4.94 -10.32
C GLU A 73 2.32 -6.36 -10.67
N GLY A 74 2.63 -7.20 -9.67
CA GLY A 74 2.98 -8.60 -9.84
C GLY A 74 4.28 -9.03 -9.15
N PHE A 75 4.72 -10.25 -9.45
CA PHE A 75 5.94 -10.83 -8.91
C PHE A 75 7.16 -10.50 -9.79
N SER A 76 8.24 -10.03 -9.15
CA SER A 76 9.55 -9.84 -9.75
C SER A 76 10.56 -10.76 -9.08
N ALA A 77 11.20 -11.63 -9.85
CA ALA A 77 12.25 -12.49 -9.33
C ALA A 77 13.50 -11.65 -9.02
N SER A 78 14.03 -11.74 -7.80
CA SER A 78 15.32 -11.14 -7.49
C SER A 78 16.40 -12.04 -8.08
N GLY A 79 17.16 -11.54 -9.04
CA GLY A 79 18.31 -12.24 -9.64
C GLY A 79 19.49 -12.49 -8.67
N ALA A 80 19.28 -12.22 -7.37
CA ALA A 80 20.18 -12.59 -6.30
C ALA A 80 20.12 -14.12 -6.14
N ASP A 81 21.05 -14.74 -6.87
CA ASP A 81 21.40 -16.14 -6.87
C ASP A 81 20.57 -17.09 -7.76
N ASN A 82 20.69 -16.87 -9.07
CA ASN A 82 20.33 -17.88 -10.05
C ASN A 82 21.16 -19.18 -9.89
N ARG A 83 22.28 -19.20 -9.15
CA ARG A 83 23.11 -20.40 -9.00
C ARG A 83 22.55 -21.35 -7.94
N THR A 84 22.07 -20.87 -6.78
CA THR A 84 21.42 -21.72 -5.77
C THR A 84 20.14 -22.39 -6.28
N ARG A 85 19.37 -21.74 -7.17
CA ARG A 85 18.21 -22.38 -7.83
C ARG A 85 18.58 -23.45 -8.85
N VAL A 86 19.67 -23.25 -9.58
CA VAL A 86 20.03 -24.07 -10.73
C VAL A 86 20.82 -25.31 -10.30
N VAL A 87 21.65 -25.23 -9.26
CA VAL A 87 22.49 -26.36 -8.82
C VAL A 87 21.70 -27.61 -8.38
N PRO A 88 20.60 -27.54 -7.59
CA PRO A 88 19.79 -28.72 -7.31
C PRO A 88 18.94 -29.16 -8.52
N SER A 89 18.60 -28.23 -9.42
CA SER A 89 17.77 -28.51 -10.60
C SER A 89 18.53 -29.18 -11.77
N ILE A 90 19.87 -29.21 -11.72
CA ILE A 90 20.73 -29.94 -12.68
C ILE A 90 21.05 -31.36 -12.18
N LYS A 91 20.70 -31.70 -10.94
CA LYS A 91 20.82 -33.08 -10.44
C LYS A 91 19.66 -33.92 -10.99
N ASN A 92 19.91 -35.21 -11.20
CA ASN A 92 18.84 -36.15 -11.54
C ASN A 92 17.75 -36.10 -10.48
N GLN A 93 16.53 -35.81 -10.89
CA GLN A 93 15.34 -35.91 -10.04
C GLN A 93 14.55 -37.16 -10.44
N ASN A 94 13.97 -37.82 -9.44
CA ASN A 94 13.15 -39.00 -9.69
C ASN A 94 11.76 -38.58 -10.16
N LEU A 95 11.34 -39.07 -11.32
CA LEU A 95 9.95 -38.99 -11.76
C LEU A 95 9.17 -40.17 -11.17
N THR A 96 8.23 -39.91 -10.27
CA THR A 96 7.32 -40.95 -9.77
C THR A 96 6.18 -41.16 -10.77
N VAL A 97 6.17 -42.30 -11.45
CA VAL A 97 5.10 -42.69 -12.38
C VAL A 97 4.14 -43.64 -11.68
N THR A 98 2.85 -43.27 -11.64
CA THR A 98 1.77 -44.13 -11.11
C THR A 98 0.82 -44.47 -12.24
N THR A 99 0.45 -45.74 -12.38
CA THR A 99 -0.53 -46.22 -13.36
C THR A 99 -1.59 -47.09 -12.68
N LEU A 100 -2.77 -47.17 -13.29
CA LEU A 100 -3.86 -48.04 -12.85
C LEU A 100 -3.94 -49.26 -13.78
N LEU A 101 -4.06 -50.45 -13.20
CA LEU A 101 -4.31 -51.68 -13.95
C LEU A 101 -5.81 -51.87 -14.14
N VAL A 102 -6.28 -51.88 -15.39
CA VAL A 102 -7.65 -52.27 -15.74
C VAL A 102 -7.64 -53.73 -16.21
N ARG A 103 -8.49 -54.59 -15.63
CA ARG A 103 -8.69 -55.98 -16.09
C ARG A 103 -9.88 -56.02 -17.05
N ASN A 104 -9.72 -56.72 -18.17
CA ASN A 104 -10.82 -57.08 -19.07
C ASN A 104 -11.62 -58.26 -18.54
#